data_AF-A0A8T7GIV9-F1
#
_entry.id   AF-A0A8T7GIV9-F1
#
_cell.length_a   1.000
_cell.length_b   1.000
_cell.length_c   1.000
_cell.angle_alpha   90.00
_cell.angle_beta   90.00
_cell.angle_gamma   90.00
#
_symmetry.space_group_name_H-M   'P 1'
#
loop_
_entity.id
_entity.type
_entity.pdbx_description
1 polymer ?
#
loop_
_entity_poly.entity_id
_entity_poly.type
_entity_poly.pdbx_seq_one_letter_code
_entity_poly.pdbx_strand_id
1 'polypeptide(L)'
;GRLGITKESVTEVISQPDKEQRVQSQGLIITMYSKKAAGLLVITHLAGDQQVVDLAFRIRENLPEKTVVPLQIVKALAQKTGLEIRIGERQARFIYNEIMPSSDADLKKAIRVDNLENHATASLIWARSRQNNMGSMVQCAMAFCIDLDTYEKWLAGS
;
A
#
# COMPACT_ATOMS: atom_id res chain seq x y z
N GLY A 1 -11.14 -0.57 15.91
CA GLY A 1 -10.05 0.12 15.19
C GLY A 1 -10.48 1.51 14.79
N ARG A 2 -9.54 2.45 14.68
CA ARG A 2 -9.73 3.92 14.54
C ARG A 2 -10.64 4.38 13.36
N LEU A 3 -10.97 3.48 12.43
CA LEU A 3 -11.71 3.75 11.19
C LEU A 3 -13.02 2.94 11.04
N GLY A 4 -13.51 2.31 12.12
CA GLY A 4 -14.73 1.51 12.09
C GLY A 4 -14.66 0.27 11.17
N ILE A 5 -13.45 -0.20 10.86
CA ILE A 5 -13.21 -1.46 10.15
C ILE A 5 -13.12 -2.59 11.18
N THR A 6 -13.96 -3.61 11.03
CA THR A 6 -13.99 -4.77 11.94
C THR A 6 -13.38 -6.00 11.27
N LYS A 7 -13.00 -6.99 12.08
CA LYS A 7 -12.44 -8.26 11.56
C LYS A 7 -13.44 -8.97 10.66
N GLU A 8 -14.71 -8.96 11.03
CA GLU A 8 -15.81 -9.57 10.27
C GLU A 8 -15.94 -8.93 8.89
N SER A 9 -15.88 -7.59 8.82
CA SER A 9 -15.92 -6.87 7.53
C SER A 9 -14.72 -7.20 6.64
N VAL A 10 -13.52 -7.35 7.22
CA VAL A 10 -12.32 -7.76 6.47
C VAL A 10 -12.47 -9.19 5.96
N THR A 11 -12.91 -10.12 6.80
CA THR A 11 -13.16 -11.51 6.41
C THR A 11 -14.20 -11.59 5.29
N GLU A 12 -15.29 -10.85 5.40
CA GLU A 12 -16.33 -10.81 4.36
C GLU A 12 -15.78 -10.32 3.01
N VAL A 13 -14.97 -9.26 3.02
CA VAL A 13 -14.36 -8.71 1.79
C VAL A 13 -13.39 -9.70 1.15
N ILE A 14 -12.61 -10.45 1.95
CA ILE A 14 -11.70 -11.47 1.43
C ILE A 14 -12.47 -12.67 0.89
N SER A 15 -13.53 -13.12 1.56
CA SER A 15 -14.31 -14.30 1.15
C SER A 15 -15.23 -14.05 -0.04
N GLN A 16 -15.75 -12.82 -0.19
CA GLN A 16 -16.70 -12.45 -1.23
C GLN A 16 -16.42 -11.03 -1.76
N PRO A 17 -15.29 -10.82 -2.46
CA PRO A 17 -14.95 -9.52 -3.03
C PRO A 17 -15.78 -9.23 -4.28
N ASP A 18 -16.02 -7.94 -4.55
CA ASP A 18 -16.53 -7.53 -5.87
C ASP A 18 -15.41 -7.58 -6.92
N LYS A 19 -14.17 -7.29 -6.48
CA LYS A 19 -12.95 -7.40 -7.28
C LYS A 19 -11.81 -7.94 -6.42
N GLU A 20 -11.10 -8.91 -6.99
CA GLU A 20 -9.83 -9.41 -6.48
C GLU A 20 -8.76 -9.14 -7.52
N GLN A 21 -7.57 -8.76 -7.05
CA GLN A 21 -6.39 -8.71 -7.87
C GLN A 21 -5.19 -9.28 -7.13
N ARG A 22 -4.68 -10.37 -7.67
CA ARG A 22 -3.43 -10.99 -7.25
C ARG A 22 -2.29 -10.53 -8.14
N VAL A 23 -1.21 -10.07 -7.53
CA VAL A 23 0.01 -9.65 -8.20
C VAL A 23 1.22 -10.37 -7.61
N GLN A 24 2.15 -10.77 -8.47
CA GLN A 24 3.41 -11.34 -8.05
C GLN A 24 4.53 -10.35 -8.36
N SER A 25 5.27 -9.94 -7.33
CA SER A 25 6.35 -8.96 -7.49
C SER A 25 7.47 -9.23 -6.50
N GLN A 26 8.71 -9.27 -7.00
CA GLN A 26 9.94 -9.48 -6.20
C GLN A 26 9.91 -10.72 -5.28
N GLY A 27 9.13 -11.75 -5.64
CA GLY A 27 8.97 -12.98 -4.87
C GLY A 27 7.84 -12.95 -3.84
N LEU A 28 7.10 -11.84 -3.73
CA LEU A 28 5.88 -11.74 -2.95
C LEU A 28 4.66 -11.98 -3.81
N ILE A 29 3.66 -12.64 -3.23
CA ILE A 29 2.32 -12.72 -3.78
C ILE A 29 1.45 -11.79 -2.93
N ILE A 30 0.99 -10.72 -3.55
CA ILE A 30 0.16 -9.68 -2.93
C ILE A 30 -1.23 -9.84 -3.51
N THR A 31 -2.25 -9.90 -2.65
CA THR A 31 -3.63 -9.93 -3.10
C THR A 31 -4.39 -8.75 -2.51
N MET A 32 -5.07 -8.03 -3.39
CA MET A 32 -5.89 -6.88 -3.06
C MET A 32 -7.35 -7.19 -3.36
N TYR A 33 -8.22 -6.88 -2.41
CA TYR A 33 -9.65 -7.14 -2.46
C TYR A 33 -10.40 -5.83 -2.31
N SER A 34 -11.47 -5.63 -3.07
CA SER A 34 -12.37 -4.50 -2.86
C SER A 34 -13.83 -4.92 -2.90
N LYS A 35 -14.65 -4.31 -2.04
CA LYS A 35 -16.10 -4.50 -1.98
C LYS A 35 -16.79 -3.15 -1.82
N LYS A 36 -17.62 -2.76 -2.80
CA LYS A 36 -18.32 -1.47 -2.85
C LYS A 36 -19.38 -1.37 -1.76
N ALA A 37 -20.19 -2.41 -1.55
CA ALA A 37 -21.24 -2.41 -0.53
C ALA A 37 -20.68 -2.23 0.89
N ALA A 38 -19.47 -2.76 1.16
CA ALA A 38 -18.77 -2.53 2.41
C ALA A 38 -17.96 -1.22 2.43
N GLY A 39 -17.74 -0.61 1.26
CA GLY A 39 -16.83 0.52 1.08
C GLY A 39 -15.43 0.20 1.57
N LEU A 40 -14.90 -0.99 1.25
CA LEU A 40 -13.61 -1.47 1.77
C LEU A 40 -12.65 -1.92 0.66
N LEU A 41 -11.37 -1.66 0.91
CA LEU A 41 -10.20 -2.19 0.22
C LEU A 41 -9.33 -2.92 1.25
N VAL A 42 -8.94 -4.16 0.97
CA VAL A 42 -8.08 -4.97 1.84
C VAL A 42 -6.84 -5.40 1.05
N ILE A 43 -5.67 -5.23 1.64
CA ILE A 43 -4.38 -5.64 1.08
C ILE A 43 -3.83 -6.75 1.94
N THR A 44 -3.38 -7.82 1.28
CA THR A 44 -2.84 -9.01 1.91
C THR A 44 -1.59 -9.47 1.19
N HIS A 45 -0.79 -10.29 1.86
CA HIS A 45 0.24 -11.09 1.21
C HIS A 45 0.14 -12.56 1.63
N LEU A 46 0.73 -13.42 0.80
CA LEU A 46 0.90 -14.83 1.11
C LEU A 46 2.23 -15.04 1.84
N ALA A 47 2.17 -15.58 3.05
CA ALA A 47 3.32 -16.01 3.86
C ALA A 47 3.25 -17.53 4.06
N GLY A 48 4.03 -18.27 3.26
CA GLY A 48 3.87 -19.73 3.17
C GLY A 48 2.52 -20.07 2.52
N ASP A 49 1.68 -20.80 3.26
CA ASP A 49 0.30 -21.12 2.84
C ASP A 49 -0.75 -20.23 3.51
N GLN A 50 -0.33 -19.27 4.34
CA GLN A 50 -1.22 -18.39 5.08
C GLN A 50 -1.34 -17.03 4.41
N GLN A 51 -2.59 -16.58 4.26
CA GLN A 51 -2.87 -15.21 3.84
C GLN A 51 -2.87 -14.29 5.05
N VAL A 52 -1.99 -13.30 5.03
CA VAL A 52 -1.83 -12.31 6.10
C VAL A 52 -2.46 -10.99 5.64
N VAL A 53 -3.32 -10.42 6.49
CA VAL A 53 -3.89 -9.09 6.25
C VAL A 53 -2.91 -8.02 6.69
N ASP A 54 -2.48 -7.17 5.77
CA ASP A 54 -1.53 -6.10 6.05
C ASP A 54 -2.24 -4.81 6.41
N LEU A 55 -3.15 -4.37 5.54
CA LEU A 55 -3.88 -3.12 5.68
C LEU A 55 -5.30 -3.24 5.14
N ALA A 56 -6.21 -2.49 5.74
CA ALA A 56 -7.56 -2.32 5.24
C ALA A 56 -7.93 -0.83 5.29
N PHE A 57 -8.58 -0.34 4.24
CA PHE A 57 -8.99 1.04 4.08
C PHE A 57 -10.46 1.11 3.71
N ARG A 58 -11.18 2.06 4.31
CA ARG A 58 -12.44 2.55 3.77
C ARG A 58 -12.18 3.27 2.45
N ILE A 59 -13.06 3.05 1.48
CA ILE A 59 -13.04 3.70 0.17
C ILE A 59 -14.32 4.52 0.00
N ARG A 60 -14.17 5.76 -0.45
CA ARG A 60 -15.32 6.64 -0.72
C ARG A 60 -16.00 6.24 -2.01
N GLU A 61 -17.33 6.34 -2.04
CA GLU A 61 -18.18 5.92 -3.18
C GLU A 61 -17.87 6.65 -4.50
N ASN A 62 -17.20 7.80 -4.43
CA ASN A 62 -16.85 8.63 -5.59
C ASN A 62 -15.63 8.13 -6.38
N LEU A 63 -15.06 6.95 -6.06
CA LEU A 63 -14.07 6.32 -6.94
C LEU A 63 -14.78 5.98 -8.27
N PRO A 64 -14.19 6.32 -9.43
CA PRO A 64 -14.89 6.24 -10.72
C PRO A 64 -15.47 4.84 -10.98
N GLU A 65 -16.79 4.77 -11.16
CA GLU A 65 -17.58 3.53 -11.01
C GLU A 65 -17.21 2.36 -11.93
N LYS A 66 -16.50 2.56 -13.04
CA LYS A 66 -16.54 1.60 -14.15
C LYS A 66 -15.38 0.61 -14.27
N THR A 67 -14.24 0.80 -13.59
CA THR A 67 -13.09 -0.08 -13.90
C THR A 67 -11.95 -0.08 -12.89
N VAL A 68 -12.14 0.36 -11.65
CA VAL A 68 -10.98 0.52 -10.75
C VAL A 68 -10.55 -0.84 -10.18
N VAL A 69 -9.59 -1.43 -10.86
CA VAL A 69 -8.81 -2.58 -10.42
C VAL A 69 -8.19 -2.26 -9.05
N PRO A 70 -8.23 -3.15 -8.03
CA PRO A 70 -7.81 -2.84 -6.66
C PRO A 70 -6.48 -2.09 -6.53
N LEU A 71 -5.46 -2.43 -7.32
CA LEU A 71 -4.19 -1.70 -7.35
C LEU A 71 -4.32 -0.23 -7.73
N GLN A 72 -5.21 0.10 -8.67
CA GLN A 72 -5.49 1.49 -9.03
C GLN A 72 -6.18 2.24 -7.89
N ILE A 73 -7.00 1.56 -7.08
CA ILE A 73 -7.58 2.14 -5.86
C ILE A 73 -6.46 2.48 -4.87
N VAL A 74 -5.55 1.55 -4.61
CA VAL A 74 -4.39 1.78 -3.72
C VAL A 74 -3.57 2.98 -4.22
N LYS A 75 -3.26 3.01 -5.52
CA LYS A 75 -2.50 4.10 -6.14
C LYS A 75 -3.23 5.44 -5.99
N ALA A 76 -4.52 5.50 -6.28
CA ALA A 76 -5.31 6.72 -6.15
C ALA A 76 -5.39 7.21 -4.70
N LEU A 77 -5.57 6.28 -3.75
CA LEU A 77 -5.56 6.57 -2.33
C LEU A 77 -4.22 7.18 -1.88
N ALA A 78 -3.12 6.53 -2.24
CA ALA A 78 -1.77 7.00 -1.93
C ALA A 78 -1.45 8.35 -2.60
N GLN A 79 -1.92 8.58 -3.83
CA GLN A 79 -1.75 9.88 -4.50
C GLN A 79 -2.50 11.01 -3.77
N LYS A 80 -3.71 10.71 -3.26
CA LYS A 80 -4.59 11.70 -2.64
C LYS A 80 -4.23 12.00 -1.18
N THR A 81 -3.83 10.97 -0.44
CA THR A 81 -3.68 11.00 1.03
C THR A 81 -2.32 10.54 1.52
N GLY A 82 -1.44 10.10 0.62
CA GLY A 82 -0.13 9.57 0.99
C GLY A 82 0.93 10.66 1.15
N LEU A 83 1.86 10.38 2.06
CA LEU A 83 3.12 11.10 2.19
C LEU A 83 4.09 10.67 1.09
N GLU A 84 5.05 11.54 0.77
CA GLU A 84 6.14 11.14 -0.12
C GLU A 84 7.06 10.15 0.58
N ILE A 85 7.39 9.08 -0.13
CA ILE A 85 8.35 8.07 0.27
C ILE A 85 9.56 8.12 -0.67
N ARG A 86 10.75 8.05 -0.08
CA ARG A 86 12.00 7.86 -0.81
C ARG A 86 12.48 6.43 -0.59
N ILE A 87 12.73 5.70 -1.67
CA ILE A 87 13.33 4.36 -1.66
C ILE A 87 14.50 4.35 -2.63
N GLY A 88 15.72 4.24 -2.11
CA GLY A 88 16.93 4.49 -2.89
C GLY A 88 16.90 5.90 -3.48
N GLU A 89 17.07 6.00 -4.80
CA GLU A 89 17.02 7.26 -5.53
C GLU A 89 15.60 7.68 -5.99
N ARG A 90 14.59 6.83 -5.79
CA ARG A 90 13.21 7.10 -6.21
C ARG A 90 12.43 7.83 -5.12
N GLN A 91 11.71 8.88 -5.51
CA GLN A 91 10.75 9.60 -4.64
C GLN A 91 9.36 9.63 -5.27
N ALA A 92 8.35 9.11 -4.56
CA ALA A 92 6.96 9.09 -5.00
C ALA A 92 6.02 8.87 -3.81
N ARG A 93 4.70 9.04 -4.00
CA ARG A 93 3.70 8.64 -2.97
C ARG A 93 3.30 7.16 -3.04
N PHE A 94 3.56 6.53 -4.19
CA PHE A 94 3.27 5.12 -4.46
C PHE A 94 4.34 4.57 -5.39
N ILE A 95 4.98 3.47 -5.00
CA ILE A 95 6.00 2.74 -5.77
C ILE A 95 5.51 1.29 -5.93
N TYR A 96 5.57 0.75 -7.15
CA TYR A 96 5.10 -0.61 -7.43
C TYR A 96 5.99 -1.31 -8.45
N ASN A 97 6.49 -2.50 -8.07
CA ASN A 97 7.31 -3.37 -8.90
C ASN A 97 8.51 -2.65 -9.55
N GLU A 98 9.25 -1.89 -8.75
CA GLU A 98 10.43 -1.13 -9.20
C GLU A 98 11.72 -1.69 -8.59
N ILE A 99 12.82 -1.62 -9.36
CA ILE A 99 14.18 -1.87 -8.87
C ILE A 99 14.93 -0.55 -9.01
N MET A 100 15.47 -0.06 -7.91
CA MET A 100 16.04 1.28 -7.84
C MET A 100 17.48 1.21 -7.33
N PRO A 101 18.41 1.98 -7.91
CA PRO A 101 19.75 2.13 -7.34
C PRO A 101 19.67 2.76 -5.94
N SER A 102 20.63 2.42 -5.09
CA SER A 102 20.79 3.03 -3.78
C SER A 102 22.26 3.23 -3.45
N SER A 103 22.58 4.39 -2.88
CA SER A 103 23.88 4.67 -2.28
C SER A 103 24.10 3.92 -0.96
N ASP A 104 23.03 3.40 -0.36
CA ASP A 104 23.05 2.75 0.95
C ASP A 104 22.81 1.24 0.80
N ALA A 105 23.68 0.43 1.39
CA ALA A 105 23.46 -1.01 1.50
C ALA A 105 22.38 -1.35 2.53
N ASP A 106 22.26 -0.52 3.56
CA ASP A 106 21.28 -0.67 4.63
C ASP A 106 19.90 -0.18 4.16
N LEU A 107 18.95 -1.12 4.08
CA LEU A 107 17.58 -0.86 3.67
C LEU A 107 16.91 0.24 4.52
N LYS A 108 17.22 0.30 5.83
CA LYS A 108 16.63 1.30 6.73
C LYS A 108 17.09 2.71 6.39
N LYS A 109 18.30 2.86 5.85
CA LYS A 109 18.84 4.16 5.40
C LYS A 109 18.35 4.53 4.01
N ALA A 110 18.13 3.52 3.17
CA ALA A 110 17.61 3.66 1.82
C ALA A 110 16.11 4.01 1.76
N ILE A 111 15.35 3.80 2.84
CA ILE A 111 13.92 4.12 2.94
C ILE A 111 13.71 5.32 3.85
N ARG A 112 13.01 6.34 3.36
CA ARG A 112 12.58 7.50 4.15
C ARG A 112 11.14 7.87 3.83
N VAL A 113 10.42 8.39 4.82
CA VAL A 113 9.07 8.94 4.67
C VAL A 113 9.12 10.39 5.11
N ASP A 114 8.69 11.30 4.24
CA ASP A 114 8.69 12.73 4.53
C ASP A 114 7.40 13.09 5.30
N ASN A 115 7.44 12.92 6.63
CA ASN A 115 6.35 13.24 7.57
C ASN A 115 6.69 14.50 8.39
N LEU A 116 6.70 15.66 7.75
CA LEU A 116 7.10 16.93 8.37
C LEU A 116 6.16 17.36 9.51
N GLU A 117 4.87 17.07 9.37
CA GLU A 117 3.83 17.43 10.35
C GLU A 117 3.71 16.41 11.50
N ASN A 118 4.48 15.32 11.45
CA ASN A 118 4.45 14.23 12.43
C ASN A 118 3.04 13.63 12.65
N HIS A 119 2.24 13.55 11.58
CA HIS A 119 0.91 12.94 11.60
C HIS A 119 0.99 11.43 11.80
N ALA A 120 -0.12 10.83 12.26
CA ALA A 120 -0.23 9.38 12.34
C ALA A 120 -0.26 8.76 10.93
N THR A 121 0.41 7.62 10.75
CA THR A 121 0.53 7.00 9.42
C THR A 121 0.12 5.53 9.39
N ALA A 122 -0.40 5.08 8.27
CA ALA A 122 -0.51 3.66 7.91
C ALA A 122 0.35 3.38 6.68
N SER A 123 1.42 2.60 6.86
CA SER A 123 2.41 2.33 5.81
C SER A 123 2.49 0.85 5.49
N LEU A 124 2.72 0.55 4.21
CA LEU A 124 3.11 -0.76 3.72
C LEU A 124 4.32 -0.56 2.85
N ILE A 125 5.43 -1.22 3.22
CA ILE A 125 6.71 -1.10 2.52
C ILE A 125 7.29 -2.50 2.37
N TRP A 126 7.09 -3.10 1.21
CA TRP A 126 7.70 -4.36 0.83
C TRP A 126 8.87 -4.10 -0.10
N ALA A 127 10.03 -3.89 0.52
CA ALA A 127 11.28 -3.68 -0.16
C ALA A 127 12.38 -4.57 0.42
N ARG A 128 13.38 -4.90 -0.39
CA ARG A 128 14.59 -5.58 0.06
C ARG A 128 15.81 -4.99 -0.63
N SER A 129 16.92 -4.87 0.10
CA SER A 129 18.21 -4.56 -0.48
C SER A 129 18.80 -5.79 -1.17
N ARG A 130 19.46 -5.55 -2.29
CA ARG A 130 20.31 -6.50 -3.01
C ARG A 130 21.63 -5.80 -3.30
N GLN A 131 22.73 -6.49 -3.05
CA GLN A 131 24.05 -6.02 -3.42
C GLN A 131 24.62 -6.95 -4.48
N ASN A 132 25.18 -6.36 -5.53
CA ASN A 132 25.92 -7.09 -6.55
C ASN A 132 27.19 -6.30 -6.93
N ASN A 133 27.91 -6.78 -7.94
CA ASN A 133 29.15 -6.16 -8.41
C ASN A 133 28.96 -4.74 -8.99
N MET A 134 27.72 -4.29 -9.22
CA MET A 134 27.38 -2.96 -9.72
C MET A 134 26.94 -1.98 -8.62
N GLY A 135 26.83 -2.43 -7.37
CA GLY A 135 26.46 -1.59 -6.23
C GLY A 135 25.27 -2.12 -5.44
N SER A 136 24.68 -1.24 -4.62
CA SER A 136 23.47 -1.53 -3.86
C SER A 136 22.23 -1.14 -4.68
N MET A 137 21.24 -2.03 -4.67
CA MET A 137 19.94 -1.83 -5.29
C MET A 137 18.84 -2.18 -4.30
N VAL A 138 17.71 -1.49 -4.39
CA VAL A 138 16.50 -1.82 -3.64
C VAL A 138 15.46 -2.35 -4.60
N GLN A 139 14.99 -3.58 -4.35
CA GLN A 139 13.87 -4.18 -5.03
C GLN A 139 12.60 -3.90 -4.23
N CYS A 140 11.66 -3.16 -4.79
CA CYS A 140 10.41 -2.78 -4.13
C CYS A 140 9.22 -3.44 -4.84
N ALA A 141 8.52 -4.32 -4.13
CA ALA A 141 7.30 -4.94 -4.62
C ALA A 141 6.14 -3.94 -4.58
N MET A 142 5.95 -3.27 -3.44
CA MET A 142 4.96 -2.22 -3.25
C MET A 142 5.38 -1.36 -2.07
N ALA A 143 5.25 -0.05 -2.19
CA ALA A 143 5.42 0.86 -1.08
C ALA A 143 4.50 2.07 -1.16
N PHE A 144 3.89 2.42 -0.03
CA PHE A 144 3.17 3.66 0.19
C PHE A 144 3.05 3.95 1.70
N CYS A 145 2.80 5.21 2.03
CA CYS A 145 2.55 5.64 3.40
C CYS A 145 1.36 6.61 3.40
N ILE A 146 0.24 6.20 4.01
CA ILE A 146 -0.97 7.03 4.12
C ILE A 146 -0.86 7.91 5.36
N ASP A 147 -1.04 9.22 5.18
CA ASP A 147 -1.29 10.15 6.27
C ASP A 147 -2.74 9.97 6.74
N LEU A 148 -2.91 9.48 7.97
CA LEU A 148 -4.23 9.16 8.52
C LEU A 148 -5.08 10.40 8.74
N ASP A 149 -4.48 11.55 9.05
CA ASP A 149 -5.23 12.78 9.30
C ASP A 149 -5.79 13.33 7.99
N THR A 150 -4.98 13.32 6.93
CA THR A 150 -5.44 13.66 5.56
C THR A 150 -6.47 12.66 5.04
N TYR A 151 -6.28 11.37 5.33
CA TYR A 151 -7.20 10.31 4.95
C TYR A 151 -8.56 10.43 5.62
N GLU A 152 -8.60 10.72 6.93
CA GLU A 152 -9.83 10.91 7.68
C GLU A 152 -10.62 12.13 7.18
N LYS A 153 -9.94 13.26 6.91
CA LYS A 153 -10.57 14.44 6.27
C LYS A 153 -11.16 14.11 4.90
N TRP A 154 -10.40 13.38 4.08
CA TRP A 154 -10.85 12.96 2.76
C TRP A 154 -12.10 12.06 2.82
N LEU A 155 -12.17 11.15 3.78
CA LEU A 155 -13.35 10.32 4.03
C LEU A 155 -14.55 11.15 4.49
N ALA A 156 -14.34 12.13 5.37
CA ALA A 156 -15.37 13.06 5.83
C ALA A 156 -15.84 14.02 4.71
N GLY A 157 -15.08 14.11 3.62
CA GLY A 157 -15.36 15.01 2.49
C GLY A 157 -15.00 16.46 2.73
N SER A 158 -14.05 16.68 3.64
CA SER A 158 -13.47 17.98 3.99
C SER A 158 -12.16 18.23 3.24
#